data_AF-A0A939BG88-F1
#
_entry.id   AF-A0A939BG88-F1
#
_cell.length_a   1.000
_cell.length_b   1.000
_cell.length_c   1.000
_cell.angle_alpha   90.00
_cell.angle_beta   90.00
_cell.angle_gamma   90.00
#
_symmetry.space_group_name_H-M   'P 1'
#
loop_
_entity.id
_entity.type
_entity.pdbx_description
1 polymer ?
#
loop_
_entity_poly.entity_id
_entity_poly.type
_entity_poly.pdbx_seq_one_letter_code
_entity_poly.pdbx_strand_id
1 'polypeptide(L)'
;MSKSQKKQRRNKQGRSGEEKMYPVPNRNYKSSIFTMLFSDKKELLGLYNAVSGKDYKDPGLLEVNTLENAIYMAIKNDLSFVIDSQLSLYEHQSTYSPNLPLRMLLYLADLYADMTKNENLYGKKKVKIPPPQFIIFYNGVERQPDRRILRLSDLYEVEEEEHKLELEAVMLNVNAGHNRELLQSCKTLADYAEYGSSK
;
A
#
# COMPACT_ATOMS: atom_id res chain seq x y z
N MET A 1 21.76 45.86 38.30
CA MET A 1 20.99 44.82 39.00
C MET A 1 19.53 44.88 38.57
N SER A 2 18.98 43.73 38.18
CA SER A 2 17.57 43.34 37.98
C SER A 2 16.64 44.19 37.10
N LYS A 3 16.40 43.71 35.86
CA LYS A 3 15.16 43.91 35.11
C LYS A 3 14.41 42.58 35.11
N SER A 4 13.24 42.49 35.75
CA SER A 4 12.28 41.42 35.46
C SER A 4 10.89 41.78 35.97
N GLN A 5 10.04 42.23 35.04
CA GLN A 5 8.60 42.07 35.08
C GLN A 5 8.06 42.45 33.70
N LYS A 6 7.87 41.47 32.82
CA LYS A 6 6.96 41.59 31.68
C LYS A 6 6.57 40.22 31.12
N LYS A 7 5.27 39.95 31.25
CA LYS A 7 4.44 39.14 30.34
C LYS A 7 4.81 37.66 30.16
N GLN A 8 4.17 36.84 30.98
CA GLN A 8 3.70 35.52 30.60
C GLN A 8 2.82 35.65 29.33
N ARG A 9 3.40 35.33 28.17
CA ARG A 9 2.65 34.99 26.95
C ARG A 9 2.67 33.48 26.82
N ARG A 10 1.48 32.87 26.96
CA ARG A 10 1.23 31.47 26.62
C ARG A 10 1.58 31.24 25.14
N ASN A 11 2.69 30.57 24.86
CA ASN A 11 2.90 29.95 23.56
C ASN A 11 2.13 28.63 23.54
N LYS A 12 0.94 28.65 22.92
CA LYS A 12 0.37 27.45 22.31
C LYS A 12 1.19 27.16 21.06
N GLN A 13 2.29 26.43 21.20
CA GLN A 13 2.92 25.76 20.06
C GLN A 13 2.08 24.51 19.77
N GLY A 14 1.29 24.61 18.69
CA GLY A 14 0.60 23.47 18.11
C GLY A 14 1.63 22.39 17.76
N ARG A 15 1.22 21.14 17.99
CA ARG A 15 1.92 19.92 17.56
C ARG A 15 2.43 20.11 16.11
N SER A 16 3.74 20.30 15.96
CA SER A 16 4.43 20.06 14.70
C SER A 16 4.24 18.57 14.39
N GLY A 17 3.63 18.27 13.24
CA GLY A 17 3.46 16.89 12.78
C GLY A 17 4.82 16.21 12.69
N GLU A 18 4.92 15.03 13.30
CA GLU A 18 6.06 14.14 13.11
C GLU A 18 6.10 13.74 11.62
N GLU A 19 7.12 14.18 10.91
CA GLU A 19 7.41 13.70 9.56
C GLU A 19 7.72 12.20 9.65
N LYS A 20 6.91 11.38 8.98
CA LYS A 20 7.11 9.92 8.94
C LYS A 20 8.49 9.59 8.36
N MET A 21 9.33 8.91 9.14
CA MET A 21 10.77 8.70 8.93
C MET A 21 11.07 7.52 7.99
N TYR A 22 10.32 7.34 6.91
CA TYR A 22 10.56 6.25 5.94
C TYR A 22 11.21 6.78 4.65
N PRO A 23 12.05 5.98 3.98
CA PRO A 23 12.56 6.33 2.66
C PRO A 23 11.39 6.61 1.71
N VAL A 24 11.34 7.81 1.15
CA VAL A 24 10.34 8.15 0.12
C VAL A 24 10.65 7.32 -1.13
N PRO A 25 9.71 6.52 -1.65
CA PRO A 25 9.97 5.73 -2.85
C PRO A 25 10.38 6.61 -4.03
N ASN A 26 11.40 6.20 -4.79
CA ASN A 26 11.82 6.92 -5.99
C ASN A 26 10.75 6.76 -7.09
N ARG A 27 10.03 7.85 -7.37
CA ARG A 27 8.88 7.84 -8.27
C ARG A 27 9.33 7.80 -9.72
N ASN A 28 9.11 6.67 -10.38
CA ASN A 28 9.22 6.59 -11.83
C ASN A 28 7.89 6.96 -12.52
N TYR A 29 7.99 7.29 -13.81
CA TYR A 29 6.86 7.69 -14.63
C TYR A 29 5.76 6.61 -14.68
N LYS A 30 6.15 5.33 -14.83
CA LYS A 30 5.22 4.19 -14.88
C LYS A 30 4.37 4.05 -13.61
N SER A 31 4.98 4.19 -12.44
CA SER A 31 4.29 4.12 -11.14
C SER A 31 3.31 5.28 -10.96
N SER A 32 3.64 6.46 -11.49
CA SER A 32 2.76 7.64 -11.44
C SER A 32 1.50 7.43 -12.28
N ILE A 33 1.65 6.87 -13.48
CA ILE A 33 0.52 6.55 -14.37
C ILE A 33 -0.34 5.45 -13.76
N PHE A 34 0.26 4.39 -13.21
CA PHE A 34 -0.49 3.33 -12.52
C PHE A 34 -1.39 3.89 -11.41
N THR A 35 -0.80 4.69 -10.52
CA THR A 35 -1.52 5.31 -9.41
C THR A 35 -2.63 6.25 -9.91
N MET A 36 -2.36 7.01 -10.98
CA MET A 36 -3.34 7.91 -11.58
C MET A 36 -4.54 7.13 -12.15
N LEU A 37 -4.30 6.06 -12.92
CA LEU A 37 -5.36 5.25 -13.53
C LEU A 37 -6.28 4.64 -12.47
N PHE A 38 -5.69 4.06 -11.43
CA PHE A 38 -6.43 3.37 -10.36
C PHE A 38 -6.80 4.29 -9.18
N SER A 39 -6.65 5.61 -9.33
CA SER A 39 -7.26 6.59 -8.43
C SER A 39 -8.76 6.76 -8.69
N ASP A 40 -9.26 6.30 -9.84
CA ASP A 40 -10.69 6.15 -10.11
C ASP A 40 -11.22 4.86 -9.45
N LYS A 41 -12.30 4.97 -8.66
CA LYS A 41 -12.85 3.84 -7.91
C LYS A 41 -13.37 2.72 -8.81
N LYS A 42 -13.92 3.02 -10.00
CA LYS A 42 -14.41 1.99 -10.93
C LYS A 42 -13.25 1.17 -11.45
N GLU A 43 -12.16 1.84 -11.83
CA GLU A 43 -10.95 1.19 -12.31
C GLU A 43 -10.28 0.36 -11.20
N LEU A 44 -10.20 0.91 -9.99
CA LEU A 44 -9.68 0.18 -8.82
C LEU A 44 -10.53 -1.05 -8.48
N LEU A 45 -11.85 -0.95 -8.55
CA LEU A 45 -12.74 -2.10 -8.32
C LEU A 45 -12.53 -3.17 -9.39
N GLY A 46 -12.38 -2.77 -10.65
CA GLY A 46 -12.05 -3.67 -11.75
C GLY A 46 -10.74 -4.41 -11.52
N LEU A 47 -9.71 -3.69 -11.09
CA LEU A 47 -8.42 -4.28 -10.72
C LEU A 47 -8.54 -5.25 -9.54
N TYR A 48 -9.26 -4.86 -8.49
CA TYR A 48 -9.48 -5.71 -7.33
C TYR A 48 -10.24 -7.00 -7.71
N ASN A 49 -11.31 -6.89 -8.50
CA ASN A 49 -12.06 -8.04 -9.00
C ASN A 49 -11.18 -8.98 -9.81
N ALA A 50 -10.36 -8.44 -10.71
CA ALA A 50 -9.46 -9.23 -11.55
C ALA A 50 -8.39 -9.97 -10.73
N VAL A 51 -7.85 -9.34 -9.67
CA VAL A 51 -6.87 -9.99 -8.78
C VAL A 51 -7.52 -11.02 -7.86
N SER A 52 -8.69 -10.72 -7.31
CA SER A 52 -9.34 -11.56 -6.31
C SER A 52 -10.26 -12.64 -6.89
N GLY A 53 -10.57 -12.58 -8.19
CA GLY A 53 -11.58 -13.42 -8.84
C GLY A 53 -13.02 -13.10 -8.43
N LYS A 54 -13.25 -11.99 -7.72
CA LYS A 54 -14.58 -11.53 -7.30
C LYS A 54 -15.26 -10.71 -8.41
N ASP A 55 -16.55 -10.43 -8.22
CA ASP A 55 -17.35 -9.69 -9.20
C ASP A 55 -18.21 -8.57 -8.57
N TYR A 56 -17.58 -7.70 -7.78
CA TYR A 56 -18.26 -6.55 -7.22
C TYR A 56 -18.63 -5.54 -8.32
N LYS A 57 -19.85 -5.01 -8.28
CA LYS A 57 -20.36 -4.05 -9.28
C LYS A 57 -20.46 -2.62 -8.78
N ASP A 58 -20.47 -2.44 -7.47
CA ASP A 58 -20.63 -1.13 -6.83
C ASP A 58 -19.28 -0.59 -6.33
N PRO A 59 -18.69 0.43 -6.98
CA PRO A 59 -17.48 1.10 -6.51
C PRO A 59 -17.65 1.79 -5.16
N GLY A 60 -18.89 2.01 -4.69
CA GLY A 60 -19.19 2.49 -3.35
C GLY A 60 -18.74 1.52 -2.24
N LEU A 61 -18.58 0.23 -2.55
CA LEU A 61 -18.06 -0.79 -1.63
C LEU A 61 -16.57 -0.63 -1.33
N LEU A 62 -15.83 0.07 -2.21
CA LEU A 62 -14.50 0.56 -1.86
C LEU A 62 -14.72 1.66 -0.83
N GLU A 63 -14.61 1.25 0.42
CA GLU A 63 -14.66 2.15 1.56
C GLU A 63 -13.44 3.07 1.48
N VAL A 64 -13.70 4.22 0.89
CA VAL A 64 -12.94 5.45 1.08
C VAL A 64 -13.59 6.16 2.26
N ASN A 65 -13.76 5.45 3.37
CA ASN A 65 -14.37 6.05 4.53
C ASN A 65 -13.29 6.80 5.29
N THR A 66 -13.31 8.12 5.12
CA THR A 66 -13.41 9.10 6.22
C THR A 66 -12.90 8.62 7.59
N LEU A 67 -11.63 8.27 7.65
CA LEU A 67 -10.75 8.75 8.70
C LEU A 67 -10.11 9.97 8.08
N GLU A 68 -10.35 11.17 8.61
CA GLU A 68 -9.70 12.38 8.14
C GLU A 68 -8.19 12.13 7.93
N ASN A 69 -7.81 11.97 6.64
CA ASN A 69 -6.45 11.98 6.07
C ASN A 69 -5.57 10.72 5.93
N ALA A 70 -6.02 9.46 5.74
CA ALA A 70 -5.03 8.43 5.35
C ALA A 70 -5.41 7.33 4.35
N ILE A 71 -6.64 6.86 4.28
CA ILE A 71 -6.93 5.68 3.44
C ILE A 71 -7.60 6.11 2.14
N TYR A 72 -6.76 6.60 1.22
CA TYR A 72 -7.08 6.54 -0.21
C TYR A 72 -5.83 6.32 -1.05
N MET A 73 -4.69 6.94 -0.68
CA MET A 73 -3.37 6.71 -1.28
C MET A 73 -2.30 7.11 -0.24
N ALA A 74 -2.09 6.29 0.80
CA ALA A 74 -1.00 6.55 1.73
C ALA A 74 0.33 6.05 1.15
N ILE A 75 1.18 7.04 0.88
CA ILE A 75 2.52 7.00 0.23
C ILE A 75 2.38 7.03 -1.29
N LYS A 76 3.00 8.06 -1.89
CA LYS A 76 2.63 8.69 -3.19
C LYS A 76 2.59 7.78 -4.44
N ASN A 77 2.80 6.47 -4.31
CA ASN A 77 2.88 5.48 -5.38
C ASN A 77 2.10 4.18 -5.11
N ASP A 78 1.42 4.08 -3.97
CA ASP A 78 0.78 2.86 -3.47
C ASP A 78 -0.72 3.09 -3.27
N LEU A 79 -1.51 2.07 -3.61
CA LEU A 79 -2.95 2.07 -3.46
C LEU A 79 -3.30 1.29 -2.20
N SER A 80 -3.90 1.95 -1.21
CA SER A 80 -4.37 1.33 0.03
C SER A 80 -5.88 1.53 0.16
N PHE A 81 -6.64 0.45 0.25
CA PHE A 81 -8.10 0.52 0.28
C PHE A 81 -8.71 -0.64 1.07
N VAL A 82 -9.92 -0.43 1.59
CA VAL A 82 -10.70 -1.47 2.27
C VAL A 82 -11.91 -1.86 1.42
N ILE A 83 -12.13 -3.16 1.28
CA ILE A 83 -13.32 -3.74 0.69
C ILE A 83 -13.61 -5.06 1.39
N ASP A 84 -14.88 -5.33 1.69
CA ASP A 84 -15.28 -6.57 2.36
C ASP A 84 -14.52 -6.80 3.69
N SER A 85 -14.28 -5.72 4.44
CA SER A 85 -13.49 -5.73 5.69
C SER A 85 -12.06 -6.26 5.56
N GLN A 86 -11.49 -6.28 4.35
CA GLN A 86 -10.09 -6.62 4.08
C GLN A 86 -9.32 -5.38 3.63
N LEU A 87 -8.12 -5.19 4.17
CA LEU A 87 -7.23 -4.09 3.82
C LEU A 87 -6.29 -4.53 2.70
N SER A 88 -6.42 -3.95 1.51
CA SER A 88 -5.58 -4.27 0.35
C SER A 88 -4.53 -3.18 0.15
N LEU A 89 -3.25 -3.59 0.04
CA LEU A 89 -2.12 -2.75 -0.32
C LEU A 89 -1.57 -3.21 -1.66
N TYR A 90 -1.81 -2.39 -2.68
CA TYR A 90 -1.43 -2.63 -4.06
C TYR A 90 -0.31 -1.68 -4.43
N GLU A 91 0.82 -2.24 -4.86
CA GLU A 91 2.00 -1.47 -5.20
C GLU A 91 2.45 -1.78 -6.63
N HIS A 92 2.91 -0.79 -7.37
CA HIS A 92 3.52 -0.99 -8.68
C HIS A 92 5.06 -0.89 -8.59
N GLN A 93 5.77 -1.78 -9.28
CA GLN A 93 7.23 -1.77 -9.37
C GLN A 93 7.72 -1.98 -10.81
N SER A 94 8.60 -1.09 -11.28
CA SER A 94 9.30 -1.26 -12.57
C SER A 94 10.72 -1.82 -12.43
N THR A 95 11.20 -1.95 -11.20
CA THR A 95 12.51 -2.50 -10.88
C THR A 95 12.30 -3.51 -9.77
N TYR A 96 12.91 -4.68 -9.89
CA TYR A 96 12.76 -5.70 -8.87
C TYR A 96 13.47 -5.24 -7.59
N SER A 97 12.82 -5.47 -6.45
CA SER A 97 13.41 -5.23 -5.14
C SER A 97 13.05 -6.39 -4.22
N PRO A 98 14.02 -7.00 -3.53
CA PRO A 98 13.71 -7.99 -2.49
C PRO A 98 13.14 -7.31 -1.23
N ASN A 99 13.32 -5.99 -1.05
CA ASN A 99 12.95 -5.28 0.17
C ASN A 99 11.45 -4.91 0.26
N LEU A 100 10.64 -5.34 -0.71
CA LEU A 100 9.22 -5.01 -0.80
C LEU A 100 8.41 -5.47 0.42
N PRO A 101 8.60 -6.69 0.96
CA PRO A 101 7.87 -7.14 2.15
C PRO A 101 8.13 -6.24 3.36
N LEU A 102 9.38 -5.82 3.58
CA LEU A 102 9.72 -4.90 4.67
C LEU A 102 9.03 -3.54 4.47
N ARG A 103 9.03 -3.00 3.25
CA ARG A 103 8.34 -1.73 2.98
C ARG A 103 6.83 -1.84 3.24
N MET A 104 6.20 -2.93 2.79
CA MET A 104 4.78 -3.17 3.02
C MET A 104 4.44 -3.31 4.51
N LEU A 105 5.32 -3.93 5.31
CA LEU A 105 5.15 -3.98 6.77
C LEU A 105 5.11 -2.57 7.38
N LEU A 106 6.01 -1.67 6.96
CA LEU A 106 6.05 -0.29 7.46
C LEU A 106 4.77 0.47 7.09
N TYR A 107 4.28 0.29 5.86
CA TYR A 107 3.02 0.89 5.42
C TYR A 107 1.82 0.34 6.19
N LEU A 108 1.80 -0.98 6.44
CA LEU A 108 0.75 -1.62 7.20
C LEU A 108 0.68 -1.09 8.63
N ALA A 109 1.84 -0.97 9.30
CA ALA A 109 1.93 -0.45 10.65
C ALA A 109 1.34 0.96 10.74
N ASP A 110 1.68 1.82 9.78
CA ASP A 110 1.14 3.17 9.65
C ASP A 110 -0.37 3.21 9.43
N LEU A 111 -0.89 2.34 8.56
CA LEU A 111 -2.33 2.23 8.28
C LEU A 111 -3.08 1.78 9.53
N TYR A 112 -2.62 0.72 10.21
CA TYR A 112 -3.25 0.26 11.45
C TYR A 112 -3.13 1.28 12.59
N ALA A 113 -2.03 2.03 12.69
CA ALA A 113 -1.90 3.11 13.64
C ALA A 113 -2.96 4.20 13.41
N ASP A 114 -3.20 4.61 12.15
CA ASP A 114 -4.26 5.58 11.85
C ASP A 114 -5.67 5.00 12.08
N MET A 115 -5.91 3.75 11.69
CA MET A 115 -7.21 3.07 11.90
C MET A 115 -7.57 2.93 13.38
N THR A 116 -6.57 2.80 14.25
CA THR A 116 -6.76 2.58 15.69
C THR A 116 -6.49 3.83 16.53
N LYS A 117 -6.32 5.01 15.91
CA LYS A 117 -5.92 6.25 16.62
C LYS A 117 -6.86 6.69 17.75
N ASN A 118 -8.14 6.32 17.66
CA ASN A 118 -9.17 6.64 18.65
C ASN A 118 -9.51 5.45 19.56
N GLU A 119 -8.85 4.31 19.38
CA GLU A 119 -9.09 3.09 20.15
C GLU A 119 -8.23 3.04 21.42
N ASN A 120 -8.72 2.38 22.47
CA ASN A 120 -7.94 2.17 23.69
C ASN A 120 -7.14 0.86 23.60
N LEU A 121 -5.95 0.92 22.98
CA LEU A 121 -5.05 -0.22 22.83
C LEU A 121 -4.48 -0.75 24.16
N TYR A 122 -4.54 0.03 25.24
CA TYR A 122 -4.12 -0.39 26.59
C TYR A 122 -5.28 -0.94 27.44
N GLY A 123 -6.49 -0.95 26.89
CA GLY A 123 -7.69 -1.45 27.56
C GLY A 123 -7.81 -2.98 27.51
N LYS A 124 -8.84 -3.52 28.17
CA LYS A 124 -9.15 -4.96 28.15
C LYS A 124 -10.01 -5.39 26.94
N LYS A 125 -10.62 -4.43 26.24
CA LYS A 125 -11.47 -4.71 25.07
C LYS A 125 -10.58 -4.94 23.85
N LYS A 126 -10.81 -6.03 23.12
CA LYS A 126 -10.11 -6.31 21.87
C LYS A 126 -10.46 -5.25 20.83
N VAL A 127 -9.43 -4.64 20.23
CA VAL A 127 -9.54 -3.82 19.02
C VAL A 127 -9.43 -4.75 17.82
N LYS A 128 -10.41 -4.69 16.91
CA LYS A 128 -10.43 -5.50 15.68
C LYS A 128 -9.86 -4.67 14.54
N ILE A 129 -8.96 -5.26 13.77
CA ILE A 129 -8.35 -4.67 12.58
C ILE A 129 -8.61 -5.59 11.39
N PRO A 130 -8.75 -5.04 10.16
CA PRO A 130 -8.98 -5.85 8.98
C PRO A 130 -7.71 -6.64 8.62
N PRO A 131 -7.82 -7.91 8.17
CA PRO A 131 -6.66 -8.64 7.68
C PRO A 131 -6.11 -7.97 6.41
N PRO A 132 -4.78 -8.00 6.21
CA PRO A 132 -4.16 -7.36 5.05
C PRO A 132 -4.03 -8.29 3.84
N GLN A 133 -3.94 -7.70 2.65
CA GLN A 133 -3.60 -8.34 1.38
C GLN A 133 -2.53 -7.50 0.68
N PHE A 134 -1.46 -8.16 0.20
CA PHE A 134 -0.28 -7.48 -0.36
C PHE A 134 -0.04 -7.92 -1.79
N ILE A 135 -0.25 -7.01 -2.76
CA ILE A 135 -0.10 -7.29 -4.18
C ILE A 135 0.89 -6.32 -4.81
N ILE A 136 1.84 -6.85 -5.56
CA ILE A 136 2.85 -6.07 -6.28
C ILE A 136 2.66 -6.32 -7.77
N PHE A 137 2.44 -5.26 -8.55
CA PHE A 137 2.37 -5.31 -10.00
C PHE A 137 3.75 -4.98 -10.58
N TYR A 138 4.42 -5.98 -11.15
CA TYR A 138 5.74 -5.82 -11.75
C TYR A 138 5.63 -5.53 -13.25
N ASN A 139 6.13 -4.36 -13.69
CA ASN A 139 6.22 -3.95 -15.10
C ASN A 139 7.63 -3.44 -15.43
N GLY A 140 8.63 -4.23 -15.03
CA GLY A 140 10.05 -3.95 -15.26
C GLY A 140 10.66 -4.75 -16.41
N VAL A 141 11.92 -4.44 -16.73
CA VAL A 141 12.66 -5.03 -17.85
C VAL A 141 13.35 -6.35 -17.52
N GLU A 142 13.58 -6.62 -16.24
CA GLU A 142 14.20 -7.88 -15.82
C GLU A 142 13.18 -9.01 -15.99
N ARG A 143 13.64 -10.18 -16.43
CA ARG A 143 12.76 -11.35 -16.57
C ARG A 143 12.29 -11.79 -15.19
N GLN A 144 10.98 -11.79 -14.99
CA GLN A 144 10.33 -12.28 -13.78
C GLN A 144 9.24 -13.30 -14.15
N PRO A 145 8.95 -14.30 -13.30
CA PRO A 145 7.85 -15.23 -13.54
C PRO A 145 6.49 -14.51 -13.47
N ASP A 146 5.43 -15.14 -13.98
CA ASP A 146 4.05 -14.63 -13.85
C ASP A 146 3.70 -14.32 -12.40
N ARG A 147 4.08 -15.21 -11.48
CA ARG A 147 3.80 -15.07 -10.06
C ARG A 147 5.04 -15.40 -9.23
N ARG A 148 5.33 -14.57 -8.22
CA ARG A 148 6.31 -14.82 -7.16
C ARG A 148 5.73 -14.42 -5.81
N ILE A 149 6.08 -15.16 -4.77
CA ILE A 149 5.83 -14.75 -3.38
C ILE A 149 7.15 -14.18 -2.83
N LEU A 150 7.09 -12.99 -2.26
CA LEU A 150 8.18 -12.39 -1.49
C LEU A 150 7.83 -12.50 -0.01
N ARG A 151 8.76 -12.98 0.81
CA ARG A 151 8.54 -13.17 2.25
C ARG A 151 9.35 -12.17 3.04
N LEU A 152 8.83 -11.75 4.20
CA LEU A 152 9.60 -10.93 5.12
C LEU A 152 10.75 -11.73 5.74
N SER A 153 10.52 -13.02 5.99
CA SER A 153 11.53 -13.94 6.51
C SER A 153 12.77 -14.06 5.63
N ASP A 154 12.65 -13.89 4.30
CA ASP A 154 13.78 -13.88 3.37
C ASP A 154 14.78 -12.73 3.67
N LEU A 155 14.40 -11.75 4.49
CA LEU A 155 15.20 -10.58 4.85
C LEU A 155 15.84 -10.68 6.24
N TYR A 156 15.53 -11.72 7.02
CA TYR A 156 16.13 -11.89 8.35
C TYR A 156 17.59 -12.34 8.26
N GLU A 157 18.43 -11.80 9.14
CA GLU A 157 19.87 -12.13 9.19
C GLU A 157 20.11 -13.55 9.69
N VAL A 158 19.17 -14.10 10.47
CA VAL A 158 19.24 -15.42 11.09
C VAL A 158 18.08 -16.25 10.59
N GLU A 159 18.38 -17.43 10.06
CA GLU A 159 17.37 -18.40 9.66
C GLU A 159 16.69 -19.00 10.90
N GLU A 160 15.36 -19.00 10.90
CA GLU A 160 14.53 -19.58 11.95
C GLU A 160 13.60 -20.65 11.35
N GLU A 161 13.33 -21.73 12.08
CA GLU A 161 12.35 -22.73 11.65
C GLU A 161 10.91 -22.19 11.75
N GLU A 162 10.66 -21.27 12.68
CA GLU A 162 9.33 -20.69 12.92
C GLU A 162 9.43 -19.16 13.11
N HIS A 163 9.00 -18.42 12.09
CA HIS A 163 9.00 -16.96 12.10
C HIS A 163 7.86 -16.38 12.95
N LYS A 164 8.18 -15.56 13.94
CA LYS A 164 7.19 -14.89 14.82
C LYS A 164 6.49 -13.70 14.16
N LEU A 165 7.09 -13.16 13.12
CA LEU A 165 6.50 -12.16 12.23
C LEU A 165 6.74 -12.64 10.80
N GLU A 166 5.66 -12.81 10.05
CA GLU A 166 5.74 -13.15 8.63
C GLU A 166 4.76 -12.29 7.85
N LEU A 167 5.20 -11.85 6.68
CA LEU A 167 4.40 -11.13 5.71
C LEU A 167 4.73 -11.70 4.33
N GLU A 168 3.71 -12.19 3.64
CA GLU A 168 3.83 -12.65 2.26
C GLU A 168 3.23 -11.61 1.31
N ALA A 169 4.01 -11.16 0.33
CA ALA A 169 3.55 -10.30 -0.75
C ALA A 169 3.55 -11.06 -2.07
N VAL A 170 2.43 -10.99 -2.81
CA VAL A 170 2.30 -11.63 -4.11
C VAL A 170 2.71 -10.64 -5.19
N MET A 171 3.80 -10.93 -5.90
CA MET A 171 4.22 -10.20 -7.07
C MET A 171 3.67 -10.85 -8.34
N LEU A 172 2.97 -10.06 -9.15
CA LEU A 172 2.37 -10.42 -10.43
C LEU A 172 3.10 -9.68 -11.55
N ASN A 173 3.68 -10.42 -12.49
CA ASN A 173 4.31 -9.83 -13.67
C ASN A 173 3.22 -9.42 -14.69
N VAL A 174 3.06 -8.11 -14.88
CA VAL A 174 2.06 -7.54 -15.80
C VAL A 174 2.70 -7.03 -17.09
N ASN A 175 3.91 -7.49 -17.43
CA ASN A 175 4.46 -7.23 -18.75
C ASN A 175 3.66 -7.97 -19.85
N ALA A 176 3.70 -7.45 -21.07
CA ALA A 176 3.03 -8.08 -22.21
C ALA A 176 3.44 -9.56 -22.36
N GLY A 177 2.45 -10.45 -22.49
CA GLY A 177 2.64 -11.90 -22.58
C GLY A 177 2.56 -12.66 -21.25
N HIS A 178 2.55 -11.97 -20.10
CA HIS A 178 2.41 -12.56 -18.76
C HIS A 178 1.00 -12.34 -18.19
N ASN A 179 0.56 -13.20 -17.24
CA ASN A 179 -0.72 -13.11 -16.53
C ASN A 179 -1.92 -12.75 -17.44
N ARG A 180 -2.05 -13.48 -18.57
CA ARG A 180 -3.00 -13.13 -19.64
C ARG A 180 -4.45 -13.04 -19.15
N GLU A 181 -4.85 -13.93 -18.24
CA GLU A 181 -6.21 -13.91 -17.66
C GLU A 181 -6.45 -12.64 -16.83
N LEU A 182 -5.50 -12.25 -15.98
CA LEU A 182 -5.58 -11.00 -15.20
C LEU A 182 -5.71 -9.78 -16.13
N LEU A 183 -4.90 -9.71 -17.19
CA LEU A 183 -4.95 -8.62 -18.16
C LEU A 183 -6.27 -8.62 -18.94
N GLN A 184 -6.79 -9.79 -19.31
CA GLN A 184 -8.11 -9.90 -19.97
C GLN A 184 -9.25 -9.48 -19.06
N SER A 185 -9.16 -9.76 -17.76
CA SER A 185 -10.17 -9.39 -16.76
C SER A 185 -10.10 -7.92 -16.32
N CYS A 186 -8.98 -7.23 -16.56
CA CYS A 186 -8.82 -5.81 -16.24
C CYS A 186 -8.26 -5.04 -17.44
N LYS A 187 -9.15 -4.50 -18.27
CA LYS A 187 -8.77 -3.74 -19.48
C LYS A 187 -7.79 -2.60 -19.17
N THR A 188 -8.02 -1.83 -18.12
CA THR A 188 -7.16 -0.71 -17.74
C THR A 188 -5.73 -1.15 -17.37
N LEU A 189 -5.59 -2.33 -16.75
CA LEU A 189 -4.27 -2.92 -16.49
C LEU A 189 -3.60 -3.43 -17.78
N ALA A 190 -4.38 -3.99 -18.72
CA ALA A 190 -3.87 -4.40 -20.03
C ALA A 190 -3.37 -3.21 -20.85
N ASP A 191 -4.18 -2.16 -20.97
CA ASP A 191 -3.83 -0.93 -21.70
C ASP A 191 -2.56 -0.29 -21.08
N TYR A 192 -2.46 -0.31 -19.74
CA TYR A 192 -1.26 0.11 -19.02
C TYR A 192 -0.02 -0.73 -19.36
N ALA A 193 -0.15 -2.06 -19.36
CA ALA A 193 0.93 -2.99 -19.64
C ALA A 193 1.50 -2.84 -21.07
N GLU A 194 0.64 -2.61 -22.05
CA GLU A 194 1.03 -2.39 -23.44
C GLU A 194 1.78 -1.07 -23.63
N TYR A 195 1.32 0.00 -22.99
CA TYR A 195 1.97 1.31 -23.05
C TYR A 195 3.42 1.28 -22.52
N GLY A 196 3.68 0.47 -21.49
CA GLY A 196 5.00 0.29 -20.90
C GLY A 196 5.96 -0.61 -21.68
N SER A 197 5.48 -1.35 -22.68
CA SER A 197 6.24 -2.36 -23.45
C SER A 197 6.79 -1.82 -24.79
N SER A 198 6.40 -0.60 -25.18
CA SER A 198 6.84 0.03 -26.43
C SER A 198 8.06 0.92 -26.21
N LYS A 199 9.26 0.34 -26.05
CA LYS A 199 10.56 0.95 -26.37
C LYS A 199 11.61 -0.11 -26.67
#